data_AF-A0A524MRK7-F1
#
_entry.id   AF-A0A524MRK7-F1
#
_cell.length_a   1.000
_cell.length_b   1.000
_cell.length_c   1.000
_cell.angle_alpha   90.00
_cell.angle_beta   90.00
_cell.angle_gamma   90.00
#
_symmetry.space_group_name_H-M   'P 1'
#
loop_
_entity.id
_entity.type
_entity.pdbx_description
1 polymer ?
#
loop_
_entity_poly.entity_id
_entity_poly.type
_entity_poly.pdbx_seq_one_letter_code
_entity_poly.pdbx_strand_id
1 'polypeptide(L)'
;GQFENQQRAMARLGIVVPISILLIFLMLFSAFDSIRSALLVLVNLPFALVGGIIAIFLMRINLSVSAAIGFIALFGTAVENGTVLVTFFNQLRREGLNPMEAVRKACDLRFRPLLMTALTTLLGLTPLIYATGSGSDIQRPLAAVVLGGLVSSMFLTLIVLPVLYTLVERKNGTAEGTEAPTRRAVQ
;
A
#
# COMPACT_ATOMS: atom_id res chain seq x y z
N GLY A 1 12.08 -10.04 -34.01
CA GLY A 1 11.15 -11.13 -33.64
C GLY A 1 10.62 -10.98 -32.22
N GLN A 2 10.94 -11.90 -31.30
CA GLN A 2 10.43 -11.87 -29.91
C GLN A 2 11.14 -10.85 -29.00
N PHE A 3 12.45 -10.62 -29.18
CA PHE A 3 13.20 -9.61 -28.42
C PHE A 3 12.74 -8.17 -28.70
N GLU A 4 12.39 -7.84 -29.95
CA GLU A 4 11.78 -6.55 -30.29
C GLU A 4 10.39 -6.38 -29.68
N ASN A 5 9.57 -7.43 -29.61
CA ASN A 5 8.27 -7.36 -28.97
C ASN A 5 8.41 -7.17 -27.45
N GLN A 6 9.40 -7.80 -26.81
CA GLN A 6 9.71 -7.54 -25.40
C GLN A 6 10.22 -6.11 -25.17
N GLN A 7 11.10 -5.58 -26.03
CA GLN A 7 11.57 -4.20 -25.92
C GLN A 7 10.46 -3.18 -26.17
N ARG A 8 9.60 -3.39 -27.17
CA ARG A 8 8.43 -2.54 -27.42
C ARG A 8 7.43 -2.59 -26.26
N ALA A 9 7.24 -3.77 -25.65
CA ALA A 9 6.41 -3.92 -24.46
C ALA A 9 6.99 -3.15 -23.27
N MET A 10 8.29 -3.29 -22.99
CA MET A 10 8.98 -2.54 -21.92
C MET A 10 8.94 -1.03 -22.15
N ALA A 11 9.07 -0.58 -23.40
CA ALA A 11 8.92 0.84 -23.75
C ALA A 11 7.50 1.37 -23.48
N ARG A 12 6.46 0.56 -23.73
CA ARG A 12 5.08 0.91 -23.35
C ARG A 12 4.91 0.97 -21.84
N LEU A 13 5.52 0.06 -21.09
CA LEU A 13 5.46 0.08 -19.62
C LEU A 13 6.08 1.35 -19.03
N GLY A 14 7.16 1.86 -19.64
CA GLY A 14 7.76 3.14 -19.27
C GLY A 14 6.81 4.34 -19.39
N ILE A 15 5.76 4.25 -20.23
CA ILE A 15 4.73 5.29 -20.39
C ILE A 15 3.50 4.99 -19.54
N VAL A 16 3.07 3.73 -19.49
CA VAL A 16 1.84 3.33 -18.77
C VAL A 16 2.01 3.49 -17.27
N VAL A 17 3.15 3.12 -16.68
CA VAL A 17 3.38 3.23 -15.23
C VAL A 17 3.25 4.68 -14.73
N PRO A 18 3.92 5.69 -15.34
CA PRO A 18 3.73 7.09 -14.96
C PRO A 18 2.29 7.57 -15.09
N ILE A 19 1.60 7.19 -16.18
CA ILE A 19 0.19 7.56 -16.39
C ILE A 19 -0.69 6.96 -15.29
N SER A 20 -0.49 5.68 -14.93
CA SER A 20 -1.21 5.03 -13.84
C SER A 20 -0.97 5.74 -12.50
N ILE A 21 0.28 6.09 -12.18
CA ILE A 21 0.60 6.83 -10.95
C ILE A 21 -0.06 8.21 -10.94
N LEU A 22 -0.06 8.92 -12.08
CA LEU A 22 -0.71 10.22 -12.21
C LEU A 22 -2.23 10.11 -12.00
N LEU A 23 -2.88 9.11 -12.60
CA LEU A 23 -4.32 8.87 -12.42
C LEU A 23 -4.65 8.50 -10.96
N ILE A 24 -3.82 7.66 -10.32
CA ILE A 24 -3.94 7.34 -8.89
C ILE A 24 -3.83 8.62 -8.05
N PHE A 25 -2.85 9.48 -8.35
CA PHE A 25 -2.68 10.74 -7.64
C PHE A 25 -3.90 11.65 -7.77
N LEU A 26 -4.45 11.82 -8.98
CA LEU A 26 -5.66 12.61 -9.21
C LEU A 26 -6.87 12.05 -8.45
N MET A 27 -7.02 10.73 -8.45
CA MET A 27 -8.08 10.06 -7.70
C MET A 27 -7.93 10.29 -6.19
N LEU A 28 -6.71 10.20 -5.66
CA LEU A 28 -6.41 10.48 -4.25
C LEU A 28 -6.64 11.94 -3.87
N PHE A 29 -6.23 12.87 -4.73
CA PHE A 29 -6.48 14.29 -4.54
C PHE A 29 -7.99 14.58 -4.46
N SER A 30 -8.78 13.99 -5.37
CA SER A 30 -10.24 14.11 -5.34
C SER A 30 -10.88 13.44 -4.12
N ALA A 31 -10.28 12.37 -3.57
CA ALA A 31 -10.85 11.66 -2.43
C ALA A 31 -10.63 12.38 -1.09
N PHE A 32 -9.49 13.08 -0.94
CA PHE A 32 -9.10 13.70 0.33
C PHE A 32 -9.16 15.22 0.36
N ASP A 33 -9.24 15.88 -0.80
CA ASP A 33 -9.12 17.34 -0.95
C ASP A 33 -7.89 17.91 -0.22
N SER A 34 -6.84 17.08 -0.10
CA SER A 34 -5.65 17.37 0.70
C SER A 34 -4.43 16.68 0.10
N ILE A 35 -3.50 17.52 -0.38
CA ILE A 35 -2.23 17.08 -0.97
C ILE A 35 -1.41 16.26 0.04
N ARG A 36 -1.49 16.59 1.34
CA ARG A 36 -0.73 15.92 2.40
C ARG A 36 -1.21 14.47 2.59
N SER A 37 -2.53 14.28 2.66
CA SER A 37 -3.15 12.96 2.77
C SER A 37 -2.85 12.11 1.53
N ALA A 38 -2.94 12.70 0.34
CA ALA A 38 -2.61 12.03 -0.91
C ALA A 38 -1.13 11.59 -0.97
N LEU A 39 -0.19 12.46 -0.58
CA LEU A 39 1.24 12.13 -0.54
C LEU A 39 1.56 11.03 0.48
N LEU A 40 0.91 11.03 1.65
CA LEU A 40 1.08 9.98 2.65
C LEU A 40 0.69 8.60 2.11
N VAL A 41 -0.41 8.51 1.34
CA VAL A 41 -0.79 7.27 0.68
C VAL A 41 0.17 6.93 -0.45
N LEU A 42 0.64 7.93 -1.20
CA LEU A 42 1.56 7.73 -2.33
C LEU A 42 2.89 7.10 -1.92
N VAL A 43 3.34 7.35 -0.69
CA VAL A 43 4.55 6.72 -0.12
C VAL A 43 4.45 5.19 -0.10
N ASN A 44 3.25 4.60 -0.04
CA ASN A 44 3.08 3.14 -0.08
C ASN A 44 3.42 2.53 -1.45
N LEU A 45 3.29 3.29 -2.55
CA LEU A 45 3.53 2.78 -3.90
C LEU A 45 4.97 2.28 -4.12
N PRO A 46 6.04 3.07 -3.85
CA PRO A 46 7.40 2.59 -4.05
C PRO A 46 7.71 1.37 -3.17
N PHE A 47 7.14 1.31 -1.97
CA PHE A 47 7.30 0.16 -1.08
C PHE A 47 6.63 -1.11 -1.60
N ALA A 48 5.42 -1.01 -2.13
CA ALA A 48 4.75 -2.11 -2.80
C ALA A 48 5.56 -2.57 -4.03
N LEU A 49 6.09 -1.61 -4.81
CA LEU A 49 6.92 -1.86 -5.99
C LEU A 49 8.16 -2.69 -5.64
N VAL A 50 8.90 -2.29 -4.59
CA VAL A 50 10.07 -3.02 -4.10
C VAL A 50 9.70 -4.45 -3.71
N GLY A 51 8.60 -4.65 -2.97
CA GLY A 51 8.11 -5.98 -2.60
C GLY A 51 7.78 -6.85 -3.82
N GLY A 52 7.11 -6.29 -4.81
CA GLY A 52 6.76 -7.00 -6.05
C GLY A 52 7.98 -7.37 -6.89
N ILE A 53 8.98 -6.49 -6.98
CA ILE A 53 10.26 -6.77 -7.66
C ILE A 53 11.02 -7.90 -6.95
N ILE A 54 11.13 -7.82 -5.62
CA ILE A 54 11.79 -8.86 -4.81
C ILE A 54 11.10 -10.21 -5.01
N ALA A 55 9.77 -10.25 -5.08
CA ALA A 55 9.01 -11.48 -5.28
C ALA A 55 9.29 -12.14 -6.62
N ILE A 56 9.27 -11.37 -7.72
CA ILE A 56 9.64 -11.86 -9.04
C ILE A 56 11.09 -12.37 -9.05
N PHE A 57 12.00 -11.62 -8.41
CA PHE A 57 13.41 -11.99 -8.35
C PHE A 57 13.63 -13.31 -7.59
N LEU A 58 12.95 -13.49 -6.45
CA LEU A 58 12.98 -14.73 -5.67
C LEU A 58 12.41 -15.92 -6.46
N MET A 59 11.33 -15.70 -7.21
CA MET A 59 10.73 -16.74 -8.05
C MET A 59 11.47 -16.96 -9.38
N ARG A 60 12.54 -16.20 -9.65
CA ARG A 60 13.31 -16.22 -10.90
C ARG A 60 12.45 -16.08 -12.16
N ILE A 61 11.41 -15.26 -12.08
CA ILE A 61 10.52 -14.95 -13.21
C ILE A 61 11.07 -13.70 -13.90
N ASN A 62 10.91 -13.58 -15.22
CA ASN A 62 11.28 -12.38 -15.95
C ASN A 62 10.19 -11.30 -15.85
N LEU A 63 10.60 -10.02 -15.91
CA LEU A 63 9.66 -8.93 -16.11
C LEU A 63 8.99 -9.10 -17.48
N SER A 64 7.67 -9.27 -17.46
CA SER A 64 6.82 -9.44 -18.64
C SER A 64 5.65 -8.45 -18.62
N VAL A 65 4.88 -8.39 -19.70
CA VAL A 65 3.65 -7.57 -19.74
C VAL A 65 2.68 -7.99 -18.63
N SER A 66 2.55 -9.29 -18.39
CA SER A 66 1.71 -9.86 -17.33
C SER A 66 2.15 -9.43 -15.94
N ALA A 67 3.47 -9.38 -15.69
CA ALA A 67 4.01 -8.84 -14.44
C ALA A 67 3.63 -7.37 -14.24
N ALA A 68 3.68 -6.56 -15.31
CA ALA A 68 3.34 -5.15 -15.24
C ALA A 68 1.85 -4.89 -14.95
N ILE A 69 0.96 -5.71 -15.50
CA ILE A 69 -0.46 -5.70 -15.12
C ILE A 69 -0.60 -6.04 -13.63
N GLY A 70 0.18 -7.00 -13.13
CA GLY A 70 0.28 -7.31 -11.70
C GLY A 70 0.71 -6.12 -10.85
N PHE A 71 1.69 -5.31 -11.31
CA PHE A 71 2.10 -4.09 -10.61
C PHE A 71 0.98 -3.03 -10.59
N ILE A 72 0.22 -2.87 -11.68
CA ILE A 72 -0.93 -1.94 -11.72
C ILE A 72 -1.98 -2.37 -10.71
N ALA A 73 -2.32 -3.66 -10.66
CA ALA A 73 -3.26 -4.21 -9.67
C ALA A 73 -2.75 -4.00 -8.24
N LEU A 74 -1.46 -4.26 -8.01
CA LEU A 74 -0.79 -4.04 -6.73
C LEU A 74 -0.86 -2.57 -6.28
N PHE A 75 -0.67 -1.60 -7.19
CA PHE A 75 -0.81 -0.19 -6.85
C PHE A 75 -2.23 0.14 -6.41
N GLY A 76 -3.25 -0.39 -7.09
CA GLY A 76 -4.65 -0.24 -6.66
C GLY A 76 -4.88 -0.73 -5.23
N THR A 77 -4.43 -1.95 -4.92
CA THR A 77 -4.56 -2.51 -3.56
C THR A 77 -3.75 -1.75 -2.52
N ALA A 78 -2.55 -1.27 -2.85
CA ALA A 78 -1.73 -0.46 -1.95
C ALA A 78 -2.39 0.90 -1.63
N VAL A 79 -3.00 1.52 -2.65
CA VAL A 79 -3.75 2.77 -2.52
C VAL A 79 -5.00 2.56 -1.68
N GLU A 80 -5.75 1.47 -1.88
CA GLU A 80 -6.90 1.12 -1.06
C GLU A 80 -6.49 1.02 0.42
N ASN A 81 -5.49 0.20 0.73
CA ASN A 81 -5.01 0.01 2.09
C ASN A 81 -4.57 1.32 2.76
N GLY A 82 -3.85 2.19 2.05
CA GLY A 82 -3.45 3.49 2.56
C GLY A 82 -4.62 4.47 2.71
N THR A 83 -5.50 4.54 1.70
CA THR A 83 -6.64 5.47 1.65
C THR A 83 -7.58 5.20 2.81
N VAL A 84 -8.01 3.94 3.00
CA VAL A 84 -8.99 3.67 4.04
C VAL A 84 -8.39 3.88 5.43
N LEU A 85 -7.10 3.63 5.64
CA LEU A 85 -6.43 3.95 6.89
C LEU A 85 -6.40 5.47 7.16
N VAL A 86 -6.04 6.28 6.16
CA VAL A 86 -6.04 7.76 6.26
C VAL A 86 -7.45 8.33 6.47
N THR A 87 -8.48 7.73 5.88
CA THR A 87 -9.88 8.13 6.13
C THR A 87 -10.26 7.91 7.60
N PHE A 88 -9.89 6.77 8.18
CA PHE A 88 -10.13 6.49 9.61
C PHE A 88 -9.37 7.48 10.51
N PHE A 89 -8.13 7.81 10.16
CA PHE A 89 -7.38 8.87 10.84
C PHE A 89 -8.11 10.21 10.84
N ASN A 90 -8.57 10.65 9.67
CA ASN A 90 -9.28 11.92 9.53
C ASN A 90 -10.61 11.90 10.28
N GLN A 91 -11.32 10.77 10.29
CA GLN A 91 -12.55 10.61 11.04
C GLN A 91 -12.31 10.70 12.55
N LEU A 92 -11.34 9.96 13.09
CA LEU A 92 -10.99 9.98 14.51
C LEU A 92 -10.49 11.37 14.96
N ARG A 93 -9.81 12.11 14.07
CA ARG A 93 -9.47 13.52 14.33
C ARG A 93 -10.70 14.43 14.39
N ARG A 94 -11.70 14.22 13.54
CA ARG A 94 -12.98 14.97 13.62
C ARG A 94 -13.75 14.65 14.89
N GLU A 95 -13.58 13.46 15.44
CA GLU A 95 -14.12 13.06 16.74
C GLU A 95 -13.35 13.65 17.94
N GLY A 96 -12.29 14.44 17.71
CA GLY A 96 -11.54 15.16 18.74
C GLY A 96 -10.48 14.33 19.46
N LEU A 97 -10.16 13.13 18.97
CA LEU A 97 -9.13 12.28 19.58
C LEU A 97 -7.72 12.86 19.38
N ASN A 98 -6.90 12.71 20.41
CA ASN A 98 -5.48 13.07 20.36
C ASN A 98 -4.78 12.23 19.26
N PRO A 99 -3.84 12.77 18.45
CA PRO A 99 -3.32 12.05 17.29
C PRO A 99 -2.70 10.70 17.62
N MET A 100 -2.07 10.55 18.79
CA MET A 100 -1.52 9.27 19.24
C MET A 100 -2.62 8.23 19.54
N GLU A 101 -3.74 8.65 20.12
CA GLU A 101 -4.88 7.78 20.38
C GLU A 101 -5.61 7.42 19.08
N ALA A 102 -5.71 8.37 18.15
CA ALA A 102 -6.25 8.13 16.81
C ALA A 102 -5.41 7.09 16.04
N VAL A 103 -4.08 7.15 16.12
CA VAL A 103 -3.18 6.11 15.56
C VAL A 103 -3.45 4.75 16.15
N ARG A 104 -3.45 4.66 17.48
CA ARG A 104 -3.61 3.37 18.15
C ARG A 104 -4.95 2.72 17.80
N LYS A 105 -6.03 3.51 17.86
CA LYS A 105 -7.38 3.04 17.55
C LYS A 105 -7.55 2.72 16.06
N ALA A 106 -6.95 3.50 15.16
CA ALA A 106 -6.94 3.20 13.73
C ALA A 106 -6.20 1.89 13.43
N CYS A 107 -5.03 1.66 14.05
CA CYS A 107 -4.27 0.42 13.93
C CYS A 107 -5.05 -0.79 14.43
N ASP A 108 -5.68 -0.70 15.60
CA ASP A 108 -6.46 -1.81 16.17
C ASP A 108 -7.66 -2.20 15.28
N LEU A 109 -8.36 -1.20 14.74
CA LEU A 109 -9.50 -1.41 13.84
C LEU A 109 -9.07 -1.97 12.48
N ARG A 110 -7.85 -1.69 12.03
CA ARG A 110 -7.35 -2.04 10.69
C ARG A 110 -6.56 -3.33 10.65
N PHE A 111 -5.93 -3.71 11.75
CA PHE A 111 -5.08 -4.90 11.82
C PHE A 111 -5.82 -6.16 11.37
N ARG A 112 -7.05 -6.37 11.87
CA ARG A 112 -7.89 -7.52 11.52
C ARG A 112 -8.30 -7.54 10.03
N PRO A 113 -8.91 -6.47 9.48
CA PRO A 113 -9.18 -6.38 8.04
C PRO A 113 -7.95 -6.58 7.16
N LEU A 114 -6.80 -6.00 7.53
CA LEU A 114 -5.58 -6.10 6.74
C LEU A 114 -5.07 -7.54 6.67
N LEU A 115 -5.10 -8.26 7.80
CA LEU A 115 -4.79 -9.69 7.83
C LEU A 115 -5.78 -10.53 7.02
N MET A 116 -7.09 -10.23 7.08
CA MET A 116 -8.08 -10.96 6.30
C MET A 116 -7.80 -10.86 4.80
N THR A 117 -7.58 -9.64 4.29
CA THR A 117 -7.27 -9.44 2.86
C THR A 117 -5.98 -10.14 2.44
N ALA A 118 -4.95 -10.11 3.28
CA ALA A 118 -3.68 -10.79 3.02
C ALA A 118 -3.82 -12.31 2.98
N LEU A 119 -4.53 -12.89 3.95
CA LEU A 119 -4.79 -14.32 3.98
C LEU A 119 -5.64 -14.76 2.78
N THR A 120 -6.70 -14.03 2.45
CA THR A 120 -7.53 -14.31 1.27
C THR A 120 -6.71 -14.25 -0.02
N THR A 121 -5.86 -13.24 -0.18
CA THR A 121 -5.00 -13.08 -1.36
C THR A 121 -3.96 -14.20 -1.43
N LEU A 122 -3.32 -14.53 -0.31
CA LEU A 122 -2.35 -15.61 -0.22
C LEU A 122 -3.00 -16.93 -0.65
N LEU A 123 -4.14 -17.29 -0.06
CA LEU A 123 -4.86 -18.52 -0.40
C LEU A 123 -5.36 -18.52 -1.85
N GLY A 124 -5.87 -17.39 -2.34
CA GLY A 124 -6.40 -17.27 -3.71
C GLY A 124 -5.33 -17.33 -4.80
N LEU A 125 -4.14 -16.78 -4.55
CA LEU A 125 -3.05 -16.71 -5.53
C LEU A 125 -2.03 -17.85 -5.40
N THR A 126 -2.01 -18.58 -4.28
CA THR A 126 -1.14 -19.76 -4.09
C THR A 126 -1.22 -20.77 -5.26
N PRO A 127 -2.39 -21.27 -5.69
CA PRO A 127 -2.45 -22.25 -6.78
C PRO A 127 -1.96 -21.68 -8.11
N LEU A 128 -2.10 -20.36 -8.29
CA LEU A 128 -1.73 -19.65 -9.51
C LEU A 128 -0.21 -19.59 -9.72
N ILE A 129 0.56 -19.60 -8.62
CA ILE A 129 2.02 -19.67 -8.66
C ILE A 129 2.50 -21.07 -9.07
N TYR A 130 1.80 -22.13 -8.63
CA TYR A 130 2.18 -23.51 -8.94
C TYR A 130 1.67 -24.02 -10.29
N ALA A 131 0.69 -23.34 -10.91
CA ALA A 131 0.08 -23.76 -12.17
C ALA A 131 1.12 -24.00 -13.29
N THR A 132 1.17 -25.20 -13.87
CA THR A 132 2.11 -25.60 -14.95
C THR A 132 1.44 -25.73 -16.32
N GLY A 133 0.12 -25.54 -16.41
CA GLY A 133 -0.64 -25.68 -17.65
C GLY A 133 -0.55 -24.47 -18.59
N SER A 134 -1.30 -24.55 -19.70
CA SER A 134 -1.49 -23.44 -20.64
C SER A 134 -1.97 -22.19 -19.92
N GLY A 135 -1.28 -21.06 -20.10
CA GLY A 135 -1.57 -19.79 -19.43
C GLY A 135 -0.74 -19.50 -18.16
N SER A 136 0.10 -20.45 -17.72
CA SER A 136 1.04 -20.25 -16.62
C SER A 136 2.00 -19.08 -16.83
N ASP A 137 2.37 -18.79 -18.09
CA ASP A 137 3.21 -17.65 -18.49
C ASP A 137 2.60 -16.27 -18.18
N ILE A 138 1.26 -16.20 -18.02
CA ILE A 138 0.55 -14.97 -17.66
C ILE A 138 0.25 -14.96 -16.15
N GLN A 139 -0.24 -16.10 -15.66
CA GLN A 139 -0.76 -16.26 -14.31
C GLN A 139 0.33 -16.17 -13.23
N ARG A 140 1.47 -16.86 -13.42
CA ARG A 140 2.57 -16.88 -12.44
C ARG A 140 3.18 -15.51 -12.18
N PRO A 141 3.65 -14.75 -13.20
CA PRO A 141 4.23 -13.42 -12.97
C PRO A 141 3.22 -12.45 -12.34
N LEU A 142 1.96 -12.49 -12.76
CA LEU A 142 0.92 -11.64 -12.19
C LEU A 142 0.70 -11.96 -10.70
N ALA A 143 0.53 -13.24 -10.36
CA ALA A 143 0.33 -13.70 -8.99
C ALA A 143 1.53 -13.36 -8.08
N ALA A 144 2.74 -13.59 -8.58
CA ALA A 144 3.99 -13.35 -7.84
C ALA A 144 4.12 -11.88 -7.39
N VAL A 145 3.88 -10.94 -8.31
CA VAL A 145 3.97 -9.50 -8.03
C VAL A 145 2.95 -9.08 -6.99
N VAL A 146 1.69 -9.47 -7.19
CA VAL A 146 0.60 -9.06 -6.29
C VAL A 146 0.85 -9.64 -4.90
N LEU A 147 1.20 -10.92 -4.80
CA LEU A 147 1.39 -11.60 -3.52
C LEU A 147 2.57 -11.03 -2.73
N GLY A 148 3.75 -10.90 -3.34
CA GLY A 148 4.91 -10.37 -2.62
C GLY A 148 4.85 -8.86 -2.39
N GLY A 149 4.28 -8.12 -3.33
CA GLY A 149 4.02 -6.69 -3.18
C GLY A 149 3.03 -6.40 -2.05
N LEU A 150 1.94 -7.18 -1.96
CA LEU A 150 0.94 -7.06 -0.90
C LEU A 150 1.57 -7.35 0.46
N VAL A 151 2.29 -8.46 0.60
CA VAL A 151 2.92 -8.84 1.87
C VAL A 151 3.89 -7.76 2.33
N SER A 152 4.77 -7.30 1.43
CA SER A 152 5.71 -6.21 1.74
C SER A 152 4.98 -4.92 2.11
N SER A 153 4.02 -4.49 1.29
CA SER A 153 3.24 -3.27 1.53
C SER A 153 2.41 -3.36 2.81
N MET A 154 1.94 -4.54 3.19
CA MET A 154 1.16 -4.77 4.40
C MET A 154 2.02 -4.57 5.64
N PHE A 155 3.18 -5.22 5.72
CA PHE A 155 4.12 -5.02 6.82
C PHE A 155 4.53 -3.55 6.94
N LEU A 156 4.78 -2.89 5.81
CA LEU A 156 5.12 -1.48 5.82
C LEU A 156 3.92 -0.58 6.17
N THR A 157 2.70 -0.87 5.72
CA THR A 157 1.51 -0.08 6.10
C THR A 157 1.26 -0.16 7.62
N LEU A 158 1.51 -1.32 8.23
CA LEU A 158 1.30 -1.51 9.67
C LEU A 158 2.41 -0.87 10.53
N ILE A 159 3.63 -0.75 10.00
CA ILE A 159 4.81 -0.25 10.73
C ILE A 159 5.14 1.21 10.36
N VAL A 160 5.28 1.49 9.06
CA VAL A 160 5.74 2.77 8.53
C VAL A 160 4.66 3.83 8.63
N LEU A 161 3.38 3.48 8.42
CA LEU A 161 2.30 4.47 8.43
C LEU A 161 2.01 5.07 9.83
N PRO A 162 1.97 4.30 10.94
CA PRO A 162 1.88 4.91 12.27
C PRO A 162 3.12 5.75 12.63
N VAL A 163 4.31 5.33 12.18
CA VAL A 163 5.55 6.10 12.40
C VAL A 163 5.57 7.40 11.59
N LEU A 164 5.20 7.36 10.31
CA LEU A 164 5.13 8.55 9.47
C LEU A 164 4.07 9.52 9.95
N TYR A 165 2.90 9.03 10.37
CA TYR A 165 1.87 9.89 10.94
C TYR A 165 2.34 10.57 12.22
N THR A 166 2.94 9.82 13.16
CA THR A 166 3.48 10.41 14.40
C THR A 166 4.63 11.38 14.13
N LEU A 167 5.46 11.17 13.13
CA LEU A 167 6.53 12.11 12.73
C LEU A 167 5.99 13.39 12.09
N VAL A 168 5.00 13.27 11.20
CA VAL A 168 4.34 14.43 10.58
C VAL A 168 3.61 15.26 11.62
N GLU A 169 2.99 14.60 12.61
CA GLU A 169 2.28 15.29 13.70
C GLU A 169 3.22 15.84 14.77
N ARG A 170 4.33 15.17 15.09
CA ARG A 170 5.36 15.69 16.01
C ARG A 170 6.02 16.96 15.47
N LYS A 171 6.07 17.13 14.14
CA LYS A 171 6.49 18.38 13.51
C LYS A 171 5.48 19.52 13.68
N ASN A 172 4.21 19.22 13.98
CA ASN A 172 3.17 20.21 14.29
C ASN A 172 2.96 20.39 15.81
N GLY A 173 3.33 19.41 16.63
CA GLY A 173 3.14 19.39 18.09
C GLY A 173 4.20 20.11 18.91
N THR A 174 5.07 20.95 18.32
CA THR A 174 5.93 21.86 19.10
C THR A 174 5.20 23.15 19.50
N ALA A 175 3.90 23.26 19.21
CA ALA A 175 3.08 24.40 19.57
C ALA A 175 1.66 24.00 19.99
N GLU A 176 1.52 23.12 20.99
CA GLU A 176 0.45 23.23 22.00
C GLU A 176 0.46 22.06 22.99
N GLY A 177 0.65 22.40 24.27
CA GLY A 177 -0.06 21.73 25.35
C GLY A 177 0.65 20.54 25.98
N THR A 178 1.74 20.83 26.68
CA THR A 178 2.06 20.12 27.93
C THR A 178 0.86 20.31 28.86
N GLU A 179 -0.05 19.35 28.96
CA GLU A 179 -0.94 19.23 30.11
C GLU A 179 -1.49 17.80 30.19
N ALA A 180 -0.73 16.96 30.91
CA ALA A 180 -1.23 15.70 31.42
C ALA A 180 -2.28 16.00 32.50
N PRO A 181 -3.51 15.45 32.45
CA PRO A 181 -4.40 15.52 33.59
C PRO A 181 -3.82 14.66 34.70
N THR A 182 -3.33 15.38 35.70
CA THR A 182 -2.85 14.92 36.99
C THR A 182 -3.88 14.01 37.67
N ARG A 183 -3.38 12.91 38.24
CA ARG A 183 -4.02 12.08 39.27
C ARG A 183 -5.03 12.87 40.14
N ARG A 184 -6.25 12.36 40.27
CA ARG A 184 -7.05 12.36 41.51
C ARG A 184 -7.77 11.01 41.60
N ALA A 185 -7.30 10.13 42.49
CA ALA A 185 -7.86 9.89 43.83
C ALA A 185 -9.04 8.89 43.71
N VAL A 186 -8.96 7.62 44.14
CA VAL A 186 -8.88 7.18 45.55
C VAL A 186 -9.48 8.24 46.47
N GLN A 187 -10.81 8.30 46.48
CA GLN A 187 -11.64 8.41 47.68
C GLN A 187 -13.10 8.17 47.27
#